data_AF-A0A3B9L093-F1
#
_entry.id   AF-A0A3B9L093-F1
#
_cell.length_a   1.000
_cell.length_b   1.000
_cell.length_c   1.000
_cell.angle_alpha   90.00
_cell.angle_beta   90.00
_cell.angle_gamma   90.00
#
_symmetry.space_group_name_H-M   'P 1'
#
loop_
_entity.id
_entity.type
_entity.pdbx_description
1 polymer ?
#
loop_
_entity_poly.entity_id
_entity_poly.type
_entity_poly.pdbx_seq_one_letter_code
_entity_poly.pdbx_strand_id
1 'polypeptide(L)' 'VRDGDVIVFDAERGVLDIKVDPVEFEARSADEYRPNDSGMGLGREMFTYFRELAGPAANGASHFKFSGRGD' A
#
# COMPACT_ATOMS: atom_id res chain seq x y z
N VAL A 1 9.04 -4.88 5.25
CA VAL A 1 9.51 -6.14 4.64
C VAL A 1 10.89 -5.89 4.07
N ARG A 2 11.82 -6.82 4.25
CA ARG A 2 13.22 -6.73 3.81
C ARG A 2 13.61 -8.02 3.08
N ASP A 3 14.69 -7.97 2.32
CA ASP A 3 15.21 -9.15 1.62
C ASP A 3 15.53 -10.29 2.60
N GLY A 4 15.08 -11.50 2.26
CA GLY A 4 15.24 -12.69 3.10
C GLY A 4 14.09 -12.94 4.08
N ASP A 5 13.16 -11.99 4.28
CA ASP A 5 11.94 -12.25 5.05
C ASP A 5 11.10 -13.36 4.37
N VAL A 6 10.61 -14.30 5.17
CA VAL A 6 9.73 -15.37 4.65
C VAL A 6 8.28 -14.92 4.72
N ILE A 7 7.62 -14.83 3.57
CA ILE A 7 6.19 -14.52 3.47
C ILE A 7 5.36 -15.79 3.51
N VAL A 8 4.31 -15.80 4.33
CA VAL A 8 3.26 -16.83 4.36
C VAL A 8 2.14 -16.39 3.44
N PHE A 9 1.90 -17.17 2.40
CA PHE A 9 0.72 -17.04 1.55
C PHE A 9 -0.06 -18.35 1.62
N ASP A 10 -1.23 -18.29 2.26
CA ASP A 10 -2.16 -19.41 2.39
C ASP A 10 -3.50 -19.00 1.78
N ALA A 11 -3.71 -19.40 0.52
CA ALA A 11 -4.91 -19.07 -0.22
C ALA A 11 -6.15 -19.83 0.27
N GLU A 12 -5.98 -21.01 0.88
CA GLU A 12 -7.10 -21.83 1.36
C GLU A 12 -7.69 -21.22 2.64
N ARG A 13 -6.83 -20.73 3.53
CA ARG A 13 -7.23 -20.06 4.77
C ARG A 13 -7.44 -18.55 4.59
N GLY A 14 -7.04 -17.99 3.45
CA GLY A 14 -7.11 -16.56 3.16
C GLY A 14 -6.13 -15.72 3.99
N VAL A 15 -4.96 -16.27 4.29
CA VAL A 15 -3.94 -15.62 5.14
C VAL A 15 -2.78 -15.13 4.29
N LEU A 16 -2.42 -13.86 4.48
CA LEU A 16 -1.18 -13.27 4.02
C LEU A 16 -0.45 -12.73 5.25
N ASP A 17 0.71 -13.29 5.56
CA ASP A 17 1.47 -12.98 6.78
C ASP A 17 2.99 -13.04 6.52
N ILE A 18 3.79 -12.66 7.50
CA ILE A 18 5.26 -12.66 7.45
C ILE A 18 5.81 -13.44 8.64
N LYS A 19 6.75 -14.37 8.42
CA LYS A 19 7.39 -15.16 9.48
C LYS A 19 8.50 -14.37 10.19
N VAL A 20 8.13 -13.26 10.80
CA VAL A 20 8.98 -12.45 11.66
C VAL A 20 8.22 -12.25 12.97
N ASP A 21 8.93 -12.24 14.10
CA ASP A 21 8.29 -11.93 15.37
C ASP A 21 7.60 -10.55 15.30
N PRO A 22 6.35 -10.39 15.76
CA PRO A 22 5.62 -9.12 15.62
C PRO A 22 6.34 -7.93 16.27
N VAL A 23 6.96 -8.14 17.44
CA VAL A 23 7.69 -7.07 18.15
C VAL A 23 8.96 -6.69 17.39
N GLU A 24 9.65 -7.69 16.84
CA GLU A 24 10.79 -7.44 15.95
C GLU A 24 10.34 -6.67 14.69
N PHE A 25 9.22 -7.06 14.08
CA PHE A 25 8.72 -6.43 12.87
C PHE A 25 8.30 -4.97 13.10
N GLU A 26 7.58 -4.68 14.18
CA GLU A 26 7.17 -3.32 14.57
C GLU A 26 8.37 -2.42 14.92
N ALA A 27 9.44 -3.00 15.47
CA ALA A 27 10.66 -2.25 15.78
C ALA A 27 11.50 -1.89 14.54
N ARG A 28 11.23 -2.47 13.37
CA ARG A 28 11.96 -2.17 12.13
C ARG A 28 11.58 -0.78 11.62
N SER A 29 12.59 0.06 11.38
CA SER A 29 12.41 1.25 10.56
C SER A 29 11.97 0.86 9.15
N ALA A 30 10.91 1.51 8.66
CA ALA A 30 10.51 1.42 7.27
C ALA A 30 11.62 1.98 6.37
N ASP A 31 11.85 1.34 5.22
CA ASP A 31 12.76 1.86 4.22
C ASP A 31 12.21 3.13 3.58
N GLU A 32 13.13 3.95 3.06
CA GLU A 32 12.80 5.16 2.33
C GLU A 32 11.94 4.84 1.10
N TYR A 33 10.79 5.50 1.00
CA TYR A 33 9.95 5.39 -0.20
C TYR A 33 10.63 6.07 -1.38
N ARG A 34 11.08 5.28 -2.36
CA ARG A 34 11.73 5.75 -3.59
C ARG A 34 10.84 5.48 -4.81
N PRO A 35 9.94 6.40 -5.18
CA PRO A 35 9.12 6.24 -6.37
C PRO A 35 9.98 6.28 -7.62
N ASN A 36 9.79 5.32 -8.53
CA ASN A 36 10.56 5.21 -9.78
C ASN A 36 10.04 6.13 -10.91
N ASP A 37 9.13 7.05 -10.62
CA ASP A 37 8.36 7.77 -11.63
C ASP A 37 8.35 9.29 -11.41
N SER A 38 8.57 10.01 -12.50
CA SER A 38 8.22 11.42 -12.60
C SER A 38 6.70 11.60 -12.53
N GLY A 39 6.24 12.49 -11.65
CA GLY A 39 4.84 12.95 -11.62
C GLY A 39 4.42 13.77 -12.83
N MET A 40 5.38 14.12 -13.70
CA MET A 40 5.25 14.99 -14.87
C MET A 40 5.61 14.27 -16.17
N GLY A 41 5.06 14.76 -17.29
CA GLY A 41 5.37 14.27 -18.63
C GLY A 41 4.34 13.26 -19.13
N LEU A 42 4.16 13.20 -20.45
CA LEU A 42 3.16 12.35 -21.11
C LEU A 42 1.73 12.56 -20.56
N GLY A 43 1.42 13.75 -20.03
CA GLY A 43 0.11 14.10 -19.46
C GLY A 43 -0.11 13.60 -18.02
N ARG A 44 0.89 13.02 -17.35
CA ARG A 44 0.77 12.50 -15.97
C ARG A 44 0.45 13.58 -14.94
N GLU A 45 0.83 14.82 -15.25
CA GLU A 45 0.53 16.02 -14.46
C GLU A 45 -0.98 16.28 -14.34
N MET A 46 -1.78 15.90 -15.34
CA MET A 46 -3.24 16.02 -15.31
C MET A 46 -3.89 15.09 -14.27
N PHE A 47 -3.14 14.10 -13.78
CA PHE A 47 -3.61 13.08 -12.85
C PHE A 47 -3.04 13.24 -11.43
N THR A 48 -2.33 14.33 -11.15
CA THR A 48 -1.67 14.56 -9.85
C THR A 48 -2.64 14.40 -8.68
N TYR A 49 -3.76 15.13 -8.69
CA TYR A 49 -4.74 15.04 -7.60
C TYR A 49 -5.44 13.68 -7.51
N PHE A 50 -5.65 12.99 -8.64
CA PHE A 50 -6.23 11.65 -8.61
C PHE A 50 -5.29 10.65 -7.93
N ARG A 51 -3.96 10.78 -8.12
CA ARG A 51 -2.96 9.94 -7.46
C ARG A 51 -2.81 10.27 -5.98
N GLU A 52 -2.79 11.55 -5.63
CA GLU A 52 -2.63 12.01 -4.23
C GLU A 52 -3.86 11.71 -3.36
N LEU A 53 -5.06 11.75 -3.94
CA LEU A 53 -6.31 11.59 -3.20
C LEU A 53 -6.91 10.18 -3.28
N ALA A 54 -6.28 9.26 -4.02
CA ALA A 54 -6.76 7.89 -4.12
C ALA A 54 -6.89 7.23 -2.75
N GLY A 55 -8.09 6.72 -2.43
CA GLY A 55 -8.34 5.96 -1.22
C GLY A 55 -7.80 4.53 -1.27
N PRO A 56 -7.99 3.75 -0.20
CA PRO A 56 -7.58 2.34 -0.16
C PRO A 56 -8.27 1.51 -1.26
N ALA A 57 -7.53 0.54 -1.82
CA ALA A 57 -8.07 -0.38 -2.83
C ALA A 57 -9.24 -1.22 -2.29
N ALA A 58 -9.22 -1.56 -1.00
CA ALA A 58 -10.32 -2.23 -0.31
C ALA A 58 -11.65 -1.45 -0.41
N ASN A 59 -11.57 -0.13 -0.57
CA ASN A 59 -12.72 0.77 -0.72
C ASN A 59 -12.92 1.22 -2.19
N GLY A 60 -12.26 0.55 -3.15
CA GLY A 60 -12.40 0.82 -4.58
C GLY A 60 -11.46 1.90 -5.14
N ALA A 61 -10.42 2.31 -4.39
CA ALA A 61 -9.44 3.31 -4.82
C ALA A 61 -10.02 4.66 -5.27
N SER A 62 -11.21 4.99 -4.77
CA SER A 62 -11.91 6.24 -5.08
C SER A 62 -11.20 7.43 -4.45
N HIS A 63 -11.09 8.53 -5.19
CA HIS A 63 -10.69 9.83 -4.64
C HIS A 63 -11.87 10.56 -3.94
N PHE A 64 -13.10 10.11 -4.18
CA PHE A 64 -14.27 10.57 -3.46
C PHE A 64 -14.44 9.79 -2.15
N LYS A 65 -14.64 10.51 -1.05
CA LYS A 65 -15.14 9.96 0.21
C LYS A 65 -16.66 9.96 0.18
N PHE A 66 -17.25 8.78 0.01
CA PHE A 66 -18.70 8.62 0.07
C PHE A 66 -19.13 8.52 1.55
N SER A 67 -19.97 9.43 2.03
CA SER A 67 -20.54 9.34 3.38
C SER A 67 -21.50 8.14 3.44
N GLY A 68 -21.07 7.02 4.06
CA GLY A 68 -21.96 5.87 4.29
C GLY A 68 -21.32 4.49 4.26
N ARG A 69 -20.02 4.35 3.94
CA ARG A 69 -19.28 3.12 4.23
C ARG A 69 -18.40 3.37 5.44
N GLY A 70 -18.79 2.78 6.57
CA GLY A 70 -17.99 2.76 7.80
C GLY A 70 -16.67 2.06 7.53
N ASP A 71 -15.60 2.74 7.91
CA ASP A 71 -14.32 2.17 8.31
C ASP A 71 -14.45 1.41 9.63
#